data_AF-A0A933PEH8-F1
#
_entry.id   AF-A0A933PEH8-F1
#
_cell.length_a   1.000
_cell.length_b   1.000
_cell.length_c   1.000
_cell.angle_alpha   90.00
_cell.angle_beta   90.00
_cell.angle_gamma   90.00
#
_symmetry.space_group_name_H-M   'P 1'
#
loop_
_entity.id
_entity.type
_entity.pdbx_description
1 polymer ?
#
loop_
_entity_poly.entity_id
_entity_poly.type
_entity_poly.pdbx_seq_one_letter_code
_entity_poly.pdbx_strand_id
1 'polypeptide(L)'
;MSDGPSRTASGGAPAGPVRPGPARLGTRDRLRLRLADAGRAFVGLAGATLGFAIASWLVPGFRLHGWPATVTAAVLFMVSGALFRPVLVRVAARLGWPGAVLLALLGQTVVVWAIARGDAGSGPGLLLASFAAAWIIAGVTTILMWVFTAGTDEAVTASLVRRAMRRRSRGRQARPADADVPGVVFVQADGVPYPVLELMVMAGTLPTLSRWVRSGSHVMREWRPRLPATTPASQMGLLHGTTDGIPAFRWVDRASGRVYVANRPADARAIEALHSDGHGLLADDGVSVSNLFTGDAPVAYATMSAVDRTQETLATRRAVSRFLARPDGLARGLSRTVAEIVRERFQAARARRRDLRPRVHRGWAFAVERAALNGVLRDLNTSLVATSMLEGRRCVYVDYVDYDAVAHHAGMLRP
;
A
#
# COMPACT_ATOMS: atom_id res chain seq x y z
N MET A 1 16.49 -27.01 71.72
CA MET A 1 15.52 -27.94 72.33
C MET A 1 14.19 -27.63 71.66
N SER A 2 13.88 -28.27 70.54
CA SER A 2 13.31 -29.63 70.37
C SER A 2 11.82 -29.47 70.06
N ASP A 3 11.16 -30.15 69.14
CA ASP A 3 11.53 -31.11 68.10
C ASP A 3 10.30 -31.16 67.16
N GLY A 4 10.50 -31.59 65.92
CA GLY A 4 9.40 -31.93 65.00
C GLY A 4 8.59 -33.16 65.46
N PRO A 5 7.59 -33.56 64.66
CA PRO A 5 7.92 -34.62 63.71
C PRO A 5 7.29 -34.50 62.31
N SER A 6 8.02 -35.09 61.36
CA SER A 6 7.65 -35.63 60.04
C SER A 6 6.45 -36.61 60.13
N ARG A 7 5.65 -36.98 59.11
CA ARG A 7 5.87 -37.29 57.68
C ARG A 7 4.50 -37.72 57.12
N THR A 8 4.18 -37.45 55.84
CA THR A 8 3.86 -38.46 54.79
C THR A 8 3.51 -37.76 53.48
N ALA A 9 4.25 -38.13 52.44
CA ALA A 9 4.08 -37.72 51.06
C ALA A 9 3.08 -38.64 50.33
N SER A 10 2.23 -38.06 49.49
CA SER A 10 1.62 -38.76 48.35
C SER A 10 1.77 -37.88 47.12
N GLY A 11 2.62 -38.33 46.20
CA GLY A 11 2.92 -37.65 44.95
C GLY A 11 1.75 -37.73 43.95
N GLY A 12 1.41 -36.59 43.36
CA GLY A 12 0.65 -36.50 42.12
C GLY A 12 1.54 -35.86 41.06
N ALA A 13 1.95 -36.64 40.06
CA ALA A 13 2.72 -36.17 38.93
C ALA A 13 1.90 -35.21 38.04
N PRO A 14 2.49 -34.15 37.46
CA PRO A 14 1.78 -33.30 36.51
C PRO A 14 1.61 -34.02 35.17
N ALA A 15 0.40 -33.93 34.61
CA ALA A 15 0.03 -34.50 33.33
C ALA A 15 0.96 -34.01 32.21
N GLY A 16 1.64 -34.94 31.54
CA GLY A 16 2.48 -34.66 30.38
C GLY A 16 1.67 -34.17 29.16
N PRO A 17 2.29 -33.46 28.22
CA PRO A 17 1.58 -32.91 27.07
C PRO A 17 1.15 -34.03 26.11
N VAL A 18 -0.14 -34.02 25.77
CA VAL A 18 -0.76 -34.87 24.75
C VAL A 18 -0.07 -34.64 23.41
N ARG A 19 0.65 -35.64 22.90
CA ARG A 19 1.20 -35.65 21.53
C ARG A 19 0.05 -35.93 20.54
N PRO A 20 -0.28 -35.04 19.60
CA PRO A 20 -1.18 -35.39 18.51
C PRO A 20 -0.44 -36.25 17.49
N GLY A 21 -1.02 -37.41 17.16
CA GLY A 21 -0.50 -38.34 16.17
C GLY A 21 -0.45 -37.77 14.74
N PRO A 22 0.30 -38.42 13.82
CA PRO A 22 0.53 -37.90 12.48
C PRO A 22 -0.77 -37.93 11.67
N ALA A 23 -1.38 -36.77 11.45
CA ALA A 23 -2.49 -36.62 10.53
C ALA A 23 -1.99 -36.89 9.10
N ARG A 24 -2.44 -38.00 8.50
CA ARG A 24 -2.26 -38.30 7.08
C ARG A 24 -2.93 -37.20 6.26
N LEU A 25 -2.15 -36.27 5.72
CA LEU A 25 -2.63 -35.19 4.87
C LEU A 25 -2.91 -35.74 3.47
N GLY A 26 -4.20 -35.94 3.17
CA GLY A 26 -4.70 -36.20 1.83
C GLY A 26 -4.37 -35.05 0.88
N THR A 27 -3.69 -35.38 -0.20
CA THR A 27 -3.32 -34.52 -1.33
C THR A 27 -4.55 -34.16 -2.18
N ARG A 28 -5.43 -33.27 -1.71
CA ARG A 28 -6.52 -32.70 -2.54
C ARG A 28 -6.82 -31.25 -2.19
N ASP A 29 -5.93 -30.33 -2.54
CA ASP A 29 -6.20 -28.89 -2.42
C ASP A 29 -5.84 -28.15 -3.73
N ARG A 30 -6.55 -28.52 -4.80
CA ARG A 30 -6.57 -27.77 -6.07
C ARG A 30 -7.92 -27.05 -6.21
N LEU A 31 -7.85 -25.72 -6.34
CA LEU A 31 -8.86 -24.84 -6.95
C LEU A 31 -10.28 -24.83 -6.33
N ARG A 32 -10.43 -24.37 -5.08
CA ARG A 32 -11.73 -23.84 -4.63
C ARG A 32 -11.87 -22.36 -5.05
N LEU A 33 -12.50 -22.12 -6.20
CA LEU A 33 -13.07 -20.82 -6.57
C LEU A 33 -14.14 -20.47 -5.53
N ARG A 34 -13.91 -19.41 -4.73
CA ARG A 34 -14.85 -19.04 -3.66
C ARG A 34 -15.88 -18.04 -4.18
N LEU A 35 -17.09 -18.02 -3.60
CA LEU A 35 -18.23 -17.18 -4.02
C LEU A 35 -17.86 -15.70 -4.25
N ALA A 36 -16.97 -15.15 -3.43
CA ALA A 36 -16.51 -13.77 -3.56
C ALA A 36 -15.57 -13.53 -4.76
N ASP A 37 -14.79 -14.53 -5.18
CA ASP A 37 -14.00 -14.47 -6.41
C ASP A 37 -14.93 -14.53 -7.63
N ALA A 38 -15.97 -15.37 -7.57
CA ALA A 38 -17.00 -15.46 -8.59
C ALA A 38 -17.81 -14.15 -8.71
N GLY A 39 -18.19 -13.54 -7.59
CA GLY A 39 -18.88 -12.24 -7.58
C GLY A 39 -18.05 -11.12 -8.22
N ARG A 40 -16.74 -11.05 -7.95
CA ARG A 40 -15.85 -10.09 -8.61
C ARG A 40 -15.70 -10.37 -10.11
N ALA A 41 -15.56 -11.63 -10.49
CA ALA A 41 -15.49 -12.00 -11.91
C ALA A 41 -16.78 -11.62 -12.64
N PHE A 42 -17.94 -11.82 -12.00
CA PHE A 42 -19.24 -11.42 -12.54
C PHE A 42 -19.36 -9.89 -12.70
N VAL A 43 -18.99 -9.11 -11.68
CA VAL A 43 -18.98 -7.63 -11.77
C VAL A 43 -18.04 -7.17 -12.87
N GLY A 44 -16.85 -7.75 -12.96
CA GLY A 44 -15.89 -7.44 -14.02
C GLY A 44 -16.46 -7.74 -15.41
N LEU A 45 -17.15 -8.87 -15.57
CA LEU A 45 -17.80 -9.25 -16.82
C LEU A 45 -18.93 -8.28 -17.17
N ALA A 46 -19.82 -7.99 -16.23
CA ALA A 46 -20.91 -7.03 -16.42
C ALA A 46 -20.38 -5.65 -16.82
N GLY A 47 -19.30 -5.19 -16.17
CA GLY A 47 -18.64 -3.93 -16.48
C GLY A 47 -18.01 -3.91 -17.87
N ALA A 48 -17.32 -4.98 -18.25
CA ALA A 48 -16.74 -5.10 -19.59
C ALA A 48 -17.83 -5.18 -20.67
N THR A 49 -18.88 -5.97 -20.46
CA THR A 49 -20.03 -6.07 -21.39
C THR A 49 -20.73 -4.72 -21.56
N LEU A 50 -21.01 -4.02 -20.47
CA LEU A 50 -21.58 -2.67 -20.53
C LEU A 50 -20.63 -1.69 -21.24
N GLY A 51 -19.34 -1.78 -20.97
CA GLY A 51 -18.31 -0.98 -21.63
C GLY A 51 -18.29 -1.20 -23.15
N PHE A 52 -18.34 -2.45 -23.61
CA PHE A 52 -18.41 -2.79 -25.03
C PHE A 52 -19.72 -2.32 -25.66
N ALA A 53 -20.85 -2.43 -24.97
CA ALA A 53 -22.14 -1.93 -25.45
C ALA A 53 -22.11 -0.41 -25.65
N ILE A 54 -21.58 0.33 -24.66
CA ILE A 54 -21.44 1.79 -24.72
C ILE A 54 -20.45 2.18 -25.82
N ALA A 55 -19.30 1.51 -25.92
CA ALA A 55 -18.31 1.78 -26.96
C ALA A 55 -18.88 1.52 -28.36
N SER A 56 -19.67 0.45 -28.53
CA SER A 56 -20.35 0.12 -29.78
C SER A 56 -21.40 1.16 -30.19
N TRP A 57 -21.94 1.92 -29.23
CA TRP A 57 -22.90 2.98 -29.48
C TRP A 57 -22.21 4.33 -29.75
N LEU A 58 -21.18 4.66 -28.98
CA LEU A 58 -20.52 5.97 -29.02
C LEU A 58 -19.43 6.11 -30.08
N VAL A 59 -18.68 5.04 -30.38
CA VAL A 59 -17.45 5.14 -31.18
C VAL A 59 -17.76 4.83 -32.65
N PRO A 60 -17.61 5.81 -33.56
CA PRO A 60 -17.81 5.57 -34.99
C PRO A 60 -16.82 4.51 -35.50
N GLY A 61 -17.33 3.54 -36.27
CA GLY A 61 -16.51 2.45 -36.82
C GLY A 61 -16.20 1.30 -35.85
N PHE A 62 -16.71 1.34 -34.62
CA PHE A 62 -16.67 0.23 -33.67
C PHE A 62 -18.09 -0.30 -33.46
N ARG A 63 -18.46 -1.41 -34.11
CA ARG A 63 -19.79 -2.02 -33.95
C ARG A 63 -19.67 -3.51 -33.68
N LEU A 64 -20.34 -3.95 -32.61
CA LEU A 64 -20.52 -5.37 -32.29
C LEU A 64 -21.99 -5.74 -32.54
N HIS A 65 -22.22 -6.76 -33.36
CA HIS A 65 -23.57 -7.15 -33.76
C HIS A 65 -24.18 -8.14 -32.76
N GLY A 66 -25.02 -7.62 -31.87
CA GLY A 66 -25.84 -8.42 -30.96
C GLY A 66 -25.18 -8.73 -29.61
N TRP A 67 -26.02 -9.03 -28.63
CA TRP A 67 -25.60 -9.33 -27.26
C TRP A 67 -24.61 -10.50 -27.13
N PRO A 68 -24.75 -11.61 -27.88
CA PRO A 68 -23.77 -12.71 -27.81
C PRO A 68 -22.35 -12.27 -28.19
N ALA A 69 -22.21 -11.43 -29.22
CA ALA A 69 -20.92 -10.88 -29.63
C ALA A 69 -20.33 -9.96 -28.55
N THR A 70 -21.14 -9.09 -27.96
CA THR A 70 -20.72 -8.18 -26.87
C THR A 70 -20.26 -8.95 -25.62
N VAL A 71 -20.98 -9.99 -25.21
CA VAL A 71 -20.60 -10.82 -24.06
C VAL A 71 -19.33 -11.61 -24.37
N THR A 72 -19.23 -12.18 -25.58
CA THR A 72 -18.03 -12.91 -26.01
C THR A 72 -16.80 -12.01 -26.03
N ALA A 73 -16.93 -10.79 -26.57
CA ALA A 73 -15.89 -9.77 -26.54
C ALA A 73 -15.45 -9.44 -25.11
N ALA A 74 -16.40 -9.27 -24.19
CA ALA A 74 -16.12 -9.02 -22.79
C ALA A 74 -15.36 -10.17 -22.11
N VAL A 75 -15.76 -11.42 -22.37
CA VAL A 75 -15.07 -12.61 -21.86
C VAL A 75 -13.65 -12.68 -22.40
N LEU A 76 -13.46 -12.52 -23.72
CA LEU A 76 -12.14 -12.53 -24.35
C LEU A 76 -11.25 -11.43 -23.78
N PHE A 77 -11.77 -10.21 -23.64
CA PHE A 77 -11.06 -9.09 -23.04
C PHE A 77 -10.59 -9.41 -21.61
N MET A 78 -11.45 -9.99 -20.78
CA MET A 78 -11.08 -10.39 -19.42
C MET A 78 -10.03 -11.50 -19.39
N VAL A 79 -10.16 -12.52 -20.24
CA VAL A 79 -9.21 -13.63 -20.35
C VAL A 79 -7.84 -13.12 -20.81
N SER A 80 -7.81 -12.30 -21.86
CA SER A 80 -6.59 -11.65 -22.34
C SER A 80 -5.95 -10.80 -21.24
N GLY A 81 -6.74 -9.98 -20.53
CA GLY A 81 -6.25 -9.18 -19.40
C GLY A 81 -5.63 -10.05 -18.30
N ALA A 82 -6.27 -11.17 -17.94
CA ALA A 82 -5.74 -12.12 -16.96
C ALA A 82 -4.44 -12.79 -17.44
N LEU A 83 -4.32 -13.09 -18.74
CA LEU A 83 -3.15 -13.70 -19.36
C LEU A 83 -1.97 -12.74 -19.46
N PHE A 84 -2.21 -11.47 -19.81
CA PHE A 84 -1.15 -10.45 -19.91
C PHE A 84 -0.69 -9.93 -18.56
N ARG A 85 -1.50 -10.08 -17.51
CA ARG A 85 -1.21 -9.61 -16.15
C ARG A 85 0.17 -10.00 -15.61
N PRO A 86 0.66 -11.26 -15.71
CA PRO A 86 2.00 -11.62 -15.25
C PRO A 86 3.10 -10.87 -16.02
N VAL A 87 2.89 -10.60 -17.31
CA VAL A 87 3.81 -9.82 -18.14
C VAL A 87 3.82 -8.37 -17.69
N LEU A 88 2.65 -7.76 -17.48
CA LEU A 88 2.51 -6.40 -16.95
C LEU A 88 3.23 -6.24 -15.60
N VAL A 89 3.10 -7.21 -14.69
CA VAL A 89 3.81 -7.21 -13.39
C VAL A 89 5.33 -7.23 -13.56
N ARG A 90 5.83 -8.05 -14.48
CA ARG A 90 7.28 -8.15 -14.75
C ARG A 90 7.83 -6.87 -15.39
N VAL A 91 7.07 -6.29 -16.32
CA VAL A 91 7.43 -5.03 -16.98
C VAL A 91 7.40 -3.88 -15.99
N ALA A 92 6.34 -3.77 -15.17
CA ALA A 92 6.23 -2.81 -14.08
C ALA A 92 7.40 -2.87 -13.10
N ALA A 93 7.87 -4.08 -12.79
CA ALA A 93 9.02 -4.26 -11.91
C ALA A 93 10.33 -3.74 -12.52
N ARG A 94 10.46 -3.71 -13.85
CA ARG A 94 11.67 -3.26 -14.57
C ARG A 94 11.63 -1.79 -14.98
N LEU A 95 10.56 -1.40 -15.69
CA LEU A 95 10.37 -0.06 -16.26
C LEU A 95 9.66 0.92 -15.30
N GLY A 96 9.19 0.45 -14.15
CA GLY A 96 8.38 1.23 -13.21
C GLY A 96 6.89 1.19 -13.54
N TRP A 97 6.08 1.73 -12.63
CA TRP A 97 4.62 1.74 -12.77
C TRP A 97 4.10 2.53 -13.98
N PRO A 98 4.70 3.68 -14.42
CA PRO A 98 4.18 4.40 -15.58
C PRO A 98 4.31 3.58 -16.87
N GLY A 99 5.44 2.89 -17.04
CA GLY A 99 5.66 2.01 -18.19
C GLY A 99 4.68 0.83 -18.24
N ALA A 100 4.26 0.32 -17.07
CA ALA A 100 3.26 -0.73 -17.01
C ALA A 100 1.83 -0.25 -17.30
N VAL A 101 1.48 0.96 -16.85
CA VAL A 101 0.20 1.59 -17.21
C VAL A 101 0.16 1.84 -18.72
N LEU A 102 1.22 2.38 -19.30
CA LEU A 102 1.32 2.60 -20.74
C LEU A 102 1.19 1.28 -21.52
N LEU A 103 1.91 0.25 -21.11
CA LEU A 103 1.83 -1.08 -21.73
C LEU A 103 0.44 -1.70 -21.56
N ALA A 104 -0.22 -1.50 -20.42
CA ALA A 104 -1.58 -2.00 -20.20
C ALA A 104 -2.58 -1.30 -21.13
N LEU A 105 -2.51 0.02 -21.28
CA LEU A 105 -3.40 0.80 -22.15
C LEU A 105 -3.19 0.45 -23.63
N LEU A 106 -1.93 0.37 -24.07
CA LEU A 106 -1.59 -0.03 -25.45
C LEU A 106 -1.98 -1.49 -25.71
N GLY A 107 -1.68 -2.39 -24.76
CA GLY A 107 -2.05 -3.79 -24.85
C GLY A 107 -3.57 -4.00 -24.90
N GLN A 108 -4.34 -3.26 -24.10
CA GLN A 108 -5.80 -3.27 -24.14
C GLN A 108 -6.34 -2.80 -25.49
N THR A 109 -5.73 -1.76 -26.08
CA THR A 109 -6.08 -1.29 -27.42
C THR A 109 -5.89 -2.38 -28.46
N VAL A 110 -4.77 -3.11 -28.41
CA VAL A 110 -4.49 -4.22 -29.33
C VAL A 110 -5.47 -5.37 -29.13
N VAL A 111 -5.83 -5.71 -27.88
CA VAL A 111 -6.81 -6.75 -27.57
C VAL A 111 -8.19 -6.38 -28.11
N VAL A 112 -8.65 -5.15 -27.86
CA VAL A 112 -9.94 -4.66 -28.35
C VAL A 112 -9.96 -4.62 -29.88
N TRP A 113 -8.86 -4.19 -30.52
CA TRP A 113 -8.72 -4.23 -31.97
C TRP A 113 -8.77 -5.66 -32.53
N ALA A 114 -8.08 -6.60 -31.89
CA ALA A 114 -8.09 -8.00 -32.32
C ALA A 114 -9.48 -8.64 -32.20
N ILE A 115 -10.21 -8.32 -31.12
CA ILE A 115 -11.60 -8.77 -30.93
C ILE A 115 -12.51 -8.15 -31.99
N ALA A 116 -12.40 -6.83 -32.22
CA ALA A 116 -13.27 -6.11 -33.13
C ALA A 116 -12.99 -6.38 -34.61
N ARG A 117 -11.77 -6.80 -34.98
CA ARG A 117 -11.42 -7.12 -36.37
C ARG A 117 -12.25 -8.27 -36.95
N GLY A 118 -12.73 -9.18 -36.10
CA GLY A 118 -13.62 -10.27 -36.51
C GLY A 118 -15.00 -9.81 -36.98
N ASP A 119 -15.55 -8.76 -36.36
CA ASP A 119 -16.93 -8.32 -36.55
C ASP A 119 -17.05 -6.98 -37.33
N ALA A 120 -16.10 -6.06 -37.16
CA ALA A 120 -16.16 -4.69 -37.68
C ALA A 120 -15.33 -4.45 -38.96
N GLY A 121 -14.65 -5.48 -39.48
CA GLY A 121 -13.81 -5.40 -40.70
C GLY A 121 -12.37 -4.96 -40.45
N SER A 122 -11.60 -4.71 -41.52
CA SER A 122 -10.14 -4.46 -41.49
C SER A 122 -9.76 -3.08 -42.03
N GLY A 123 -10.26 -1.99 -41.43
CA GLY A 123 -9.93 -0.61 -41.85
C GLY A 123 -8.87 0.06 -40.96
N PRO A 124 -8.08 1.02 -41.47
CA PRO A 124 -7.12 1.79 -40.66
C PRO A 124 -7.78 2.63 -39.55
N GLY A 125 -9.05 3.03 -39.72
CA GLY A 125 -9.85 3.71 -38.69
C GLY A 125 -10.21 2.82 -37.49
N LEU A 126 -10.14 1.49 -37.63
CA LEU A 126 -10.49 0.57 -36.54
C LEU A 126 -9.50 0.64 -35.38
N LEU A 127 -8.22 0.94 -35.62
CA LEU A 127 -7.23 1.07 -34.55
C LEU A 127 -7.56 2.25 -33.63
N LEU A 128 -7.88 3.41 -34.22
CA LEU A 128 -8.25 4.60 -33.45
C LEU A 128 -9.59 4.39 -32.72
N ALA A 129 -10.56 3.75 -33.39
CA ALA A 129 -11.83 3.39 -32.77
C ALA A 129 -11.64 2.41 -31.60
N SER A 130 -10.77 1.41 -31.77
CA SER A 130 -10.44 0.42 -30.71
C SER A 130 -9.70 1.07 -29.54
N PHE A 131 -8.88 2.09 -29.80
CA PHE A 131 -8.27 2.89 -28.74
C PHE A 131 -9.35 3.59 -27.93
N ALA A 132 -10.24 4.37 -28.57
CA ALA A 132 -11.34 5.04 -27.87
C ALA A 132 -12.25 4.06 -27.10
N ALA A 133 -12.59 2.92 -27.72
CA ALA A 133 -13.36 1.87 -27.10
C ALA A 133 -12.66 1.27 -25.87
N ALA A 134 -11.35 0.99 -25.94
CA ALA A 134 -10.58 0.47 -24.81
C ALA A 134 -10.63 1.40 -23.60
N TRP A 135 -10.56 2.73 -23.80
CA TRP A 135 -10.71 3.72 -22.74
C TRP A 135 -12.11 3.73 -22.12
N ILE A 136 -13.16 3.65 -22.94
CA ILE A 136 -14.56 3.55 -22.46
C ILE A 136 -14.74 2.28 -21.62
N ILE A 137 -14.32 1.12 -22.16
CA ILE A 137 -14.42 -0.17 -21.49
C ILE A 137 -13.65 -0.15 -20.16
N ALA A 138 -12.41 0.37 -20.16
CA ALA A 138 -11.61 0.50 -18.95
C ALA A 138 -12.27 1.41 -17.92
N GLY A 139 -12.83 2.55 -18.33
CA GLY A 139 -13.53 3.49 -17.46
C GLY A 139 -14.78 2.88 -16.82
N VAL A 140 -15.67 2.29 -17.63
CA VAL A 140 -16.91 1.66 -17.16
C VAL A 140 -16.60 0.49 -16.23
N THR A 141 -15.67 -0.39 -16.62
CA THR A 141 -15.25 -1.53 -15.79
C THR A 141 -14.66 -1.05 -14.46
N THR A 142 -13.83 -0.01 -14.47
CA THR A 142 -13.22 0.55 -13.26
C THR A 142 -14.27 1.14 -12.32
N ILE A 143 -15.24 1.90 -12.85
CA ILE A 143 -16.35 2.48 -12.06
C ILE A 143 -17.19 1.35 -11.45
N LEU A 144 -17.59 0.35 -12.24
CA LEU A 144 -18.43 -0.73 -11.76
C LEU A 144 -17.70 -1.57 -10.71
N MET A 145 -16.42 -1.88 -10.94
CA MET A 145 -15.57 -2.53 -9.94
C MET A 145 -15.46 -1.69 -8.67
N TRP A 146 -15.27 -0.37 -8.76
CA TRP A 146 -15.22 0.49 -7.57
C TRP A 146 -16.52 0.44 -6.75
N VAL A 147 -17.68 0.53 -7.41
CA VAL A 147 -19.00 0.48 -6.75
C VAL A 147 -19.23 -0.87 -6.06
N PHE A 148 -18.95 -1.97 -6.75
CA PHE A 148 -19.37 -3.31 -6.30
C PHE A 148 -18.30 -4.14 -5.59
N THR A 149 -17.01 -3.82 -5.76
CA THR A 149 -15.89 -4.58 -5.17
C THR A 149 -15.15 -3.86 -4.05
N ALA A 150 -15.73 -2.73 -3.61
CA ALA A 150 -15.44 -1.97 -2.41
C ALA A 150 -14.39 -0.85 -2.53
N GLY A 151 -14.91 0.39 -2.47
CA GLY A 151 -14.20 1.54 -1.89
C GLY A 151 -14.01 1.46 -0.36
N THR A 152 -14.24 0.32 0.29
CA THR A 152 -14.15 0.15 1.76
C THR A 152 -12.89 -0.61 2.20
N ASP A 153 -12.30 -0.23 3.33
CA ASP A 153 -11.05 -0.78 3.89
C ASP A 153 -11.08 -2.31 4.13
N GLU A 154 -12.27 -2.89 4.29
CA GLU A 154 -12.50 -4.29 4.61
C GLU A 154 -12.08 -5.26 3.51
N ALA A 155 -12.21 -4.89 2.22
CA ALA A 155 -11.86 -5.78 1.11
C ALA A 155 -10.35 -6.03 1.00
N VAL A 156 -9.53 -4.99 1.28
CA VAL A 156 -8.07 -5.09 1.31
C VAL A 156 -7.63 -5.96 2.48
N THR A 157 -8.13 -5.67 3.67
CA THR A 157 -7.89 -6.47 4.89
C THR A 157 -8.29 -7.93 4.66
N ALA A 158 -9.47 -8.20 4.10
CA ALA A 158 -9.91 -9.54 3.75
C ALA A 158 -9.00 -10.21 2.72
N SER A 159 -8.50 -9.48 1.71
CA SER A 159 -7.55 -10.02 0.72
C SER A 159 -6.22 -10.41 1.37
N LEU A 160 -5.73 -9.61 2.32
CA LEU A 160 -4.49 -9.83 3.06
C LEU A 160 -4.63 -11.01 4.02
N VAL A 161 -5.71 -11.06 4.81
CA VAL A 161 -6.04 -12.19 5.70
C VAL A 161 -6.21 -13.49 4.90
N ARG A 162 -6.88 -13.45 3.74
CA ARG A 162 -6.99 -14.63 2.87
C ARG A 162 -5.63 -15.11 2.38
N ARG A 163 -4.71 -14.19 2.08
CA ARG A 163 -3.35 -14.53 1.66
C ARG A 163 -2.54 -15.14 2.83
N ALA A 164 -2.69 -14.59 4.03
CA ALA A 164 -2.15 -15.14 5.27
C ALA A 164 -2.55 -16.60 5.43
N MET A 165 -3.86 -16.86 5.39
CA MET A 165 -4.44 -18.19 5.54
C MET A 165 -3.93 -19.16 4.46
N ARG A 166 -3.86 -18.73 3.20
CA ARG A 166 -3.34 -19.57 2.09
C ARG A 166 -1.84 -19.89 2.21
N ARG A 167 -1.04 -18.98 2.79
CA ARG A 167 0.39 -19.25 3.04
C ARG A 167 0.58 -20.23 4.19
N ARG A 168 -0.18 -20.02 5.27
CA ARG A 168 -0.23 -20.92 6.43
C ARG A 168 -0.66 -22.33 6.02
N SER A 169 -1.75 -22.45 5.25
CA SER A 169 -2.28 -23.76 4.82
C SER A 169 -1.34 -24.53 3.88
N ARG A 170 -0.46 -23.84 3.15
CA ARG A 170 0.52 -24.45 2.24
C ARG A 170 1.85 -24.82 2.91
N GLY A 171 1.98 -24.66 4.23
CA GLY A 171 3.24 -24.89 4.95
C GLY A 171 4.39 -23.98 4.49
N ARG A 172 4.07 -22.88 3.78
CA ARG A 172 5.07 -21.93 3.24
C ARG A 172 5.36 -20.78 4.19
N GLN A 173 4.83 -20.84 5.41
CA GLN A 173 5.11 -19.89 6.46
C GLN A 173 6.16 -20.54 7.35
N ALA A 174 7.42 -20.10 7.23
CA ALA A 174 8.42 -20.45 8.22
C ALA A 174 7.90 -19.92 9.56
N ARG A 175 7.87 -20.76 10.59
CA ARG A 175 7.70 -20.26 11.95
C ARG A 175 8.95 -19.42 12.26
N PRO A 176 8.80 -18.19 12.75
CA PRO A 176 9.94 -17.48 13.35
C PRO A 176 10.61 -18.40 14.37
N ALA A 177 11.93 -18.31 14.50
CA ALA A 177 12.68 -19.09 15.49
C ALA A 177 12.09 -18.90 16.90
N ASP A 178 11.67 -17.67 17.19
CA ASP A 178 11.12 -17.26 18.49
C ASP A 178 9.64 -16.89 18.34
N ALA A 179 8.81 -17.86 17.95
CA ALA A 179 7.38 -17.63 17.66
C ALA A 179 6.55 -17.18 18.89
N ASP A 180 7.14 -17.29 20.07
CA ASP A 180 6.64 -16.93 21.40
C ASP A 180 6.95 -15.47 21.78
N VAL A 181 7.89 -14.81 21.09
CA VAL A 181 8.18 -13.38 21.30
C VAL A 181 7.30 -12.53 20.36
N PRO A 182 6.46 -11.62 20.90
CA PRO A 182 5.67 -10.71 20.07
C PRO A 182 6.57 -9.76 19.28
N GLY A 183 6.32 -9.62 17.98
CA GLY A 183 6.92 -8.57 17.17
C GLY A 183 6.32 -7.19 17.44
N VAL A 184 7.01 -6.14 16.99
CA VAL A 184 6.60 -4.74 17.18
C VAL A 184 6.38 -4.03 15.84
N VAL A 185 5.30 -3.27 15.74
CA VAL A 185 5.02 -2.39 14.59
C VAL A 185 5.05 -0.95 15.05
N PHE A 186 6.04 -0.19 14.59
CA PHE A 186 6.15 1.25 14.78
C PHE A 186 5.45 1.96 13.63
N VAL A 187 4.48 2.82 13.96
CA VAL A 187 3.73 3.61 12.98
C VAL A 187 4.02 5.08 13.24
N GLN A 188 4.76 5.70 12.33
CA GLN A 188 4.98 7.14 12.32
C GLN A 188 3.90 7.80 11.44
N ALA A 189 3.21 8.79 11.98
CA ALA A 189 2.35 9.69 11.22
C ALA A 189 3.10 11.02 11.09
N ASP A 190 3.73 11.25 9.94
CA ASP A 190 4.68 12.35 9.79
C ASP A 190 3.98 13.71 9.93
N GLY A 191 4.68 14.65 10.57
CA GLY A 191 4.22 16.02 10.77
C GLY A 191 3.00 16.19 11.70
N VAL A 192 2.45 15.13 12.29
CA VAL A 192 1.26 15.22 13.17
C VAL A 192 1.65 15.75 14.56
N PRO A 193 1.23 16.97 14.96
CA PRO A 193 1.53 17.49 16.28
C PRO A 193 0.68 16.79 17.35
N TYR A 194 1.28 16.47 18.50
CA TYR A 194 0.56 15.85 19.62
C TYR A 194 -0.72 16.61 20.02
N PRO A 195 -0.73 17.96 20.18
CA PRO A 195 -1.95 18.68 20.57
C PRO A 195 -3.09 18.55 19.55
N VAL A 196 -2.76 18.42 18.26
CA VAL A 196 -3.76 18.21 17.20
C VAL A 196 -4.33 16.79 17.29
N LEU A 197 -3.47 15.79 17.45
CA LEU A 197 -3.90 14.40 17.61
C LEU A 197 -4.80 14.25 18.86
N GLU A 198 -4.42 14.89 19.96
CA GLU A 198 -5.15 14.85 21.23
C GLU A 198 -6.55 15.43 21.06
N LEU A 199 -6.64 16.62 20.47
CA LEU A 199 -7.90 17.27 20.15
C LEU A 199 -8.82 16.36 19.31
N MET A 200 -8.28 15.72 18.27
CA MET A 200 -9.05 14.85 17.38
C MET A 200 -9.51 13.54 18.07
N VAL A 201 -8.66 12.97 18.93
CA VAL A 201 -9.01 11.81 19.76
C VAL A 201 -10.13 12.17 20.74
N MET A 202 -10.04 13.33 21.41
CA MET A 202 -11.06 13.83 22.32
C MET A 202 -12.39 14.10 21.60
N ALA A 203 -12.33 14.75 20.44
CA ALA A 203 -13.48 15.05 19.60
C ALA A 203 -14.14 13.80 18.98
N GLY A 204 -13.50 12.63 19.04
CA GLY A 204 -14.04 11.38 18.49
C GLY A 204 -13.94 11.28 16.96
N THR A 205 -13.15 12.15 16.31
CA THR A 205 -12.99 12.17 14.84
C THR A 205 -12.01 11.09 14.35
N LEU A 206 -11.27 10.47 15.26
CA LEU A 206 -10.37 9.34 15.01
C LEU A 206 -10.91 8.08 15.69
N PRO A 207 -11.99 7.46 15.17
CA PRO A 207 -12.79 6.48 15.90
C PRO A 207 -11.99 5.29 16.43
N THR A 208 -10.97 4.84 15.70
CA THR A 208 -10.08 3.75 16.15
C THR A 208 -9.22 4.17 17.33
N LEU A 209 -8.53 5.32 17.26
CA LEU A 209 -7.68 5.81 18.34
C LEU A 209 -8.52 6.22 19.55
N SER A 210 -9.64 6.93 19.33
CA SER A 210 -10.60 7.30 20.36
C SER A 210 -11.13 6.08 21.11
N ARG A 211 -11.48 5.00 20.40
CA ARG A 211 -11.89 3.74 21.04
C ARG A 211 -10.75 3.13 21.84
N TRP A 212 -9.53 3.07 21.30
CA TRP A 212 -8.39 2.47 21.99
C TRP A 212 -8.07 3.16 23.31
N VAL A 213 -8.07 4.49 23.31
CA VAL A 213 -7.83 5.30 24.52
C VAL A 213 -9.00 5.18 25.51
N ARG A 214 -10.24 5.37 25.06
CA ARG A 214 -11.43 5.33 25.94
C ARG A 214 -11.69 3.95 26.57
N SER A 215 -11.34 2.87 25.87
CA SER A 215 -11.45 1.50 26.39
C SER A 215 -10.31 1.10 27.34
N GLY A 216 -9.28 1.94 27.51
CA GLY A 216 -8.11 1.61 28.33
C GLY A 216 -7.14 0.62 27.68
N SER A 217 -7.36 0.21 26.43
CA SER A 217 -6.43 -0.69 25.72
C SER A 217 -5.08 -0.04 25.39
N HIS A 218 -5.05 1.29 25.25
CA HIS A 218 -3.86 2.07 24.94
C HIS A 218 -3.86 3.37 25.73
N VAL A 219 -2.66 3.88 26.00
CA VAL A 219 -2.46 5.19 26.65
C VAL A 219 -1.88 6.16 25.63
N MET A 220 -2.43 7.36 25.60
CA MET A 220 -1.90 8.46 24.80
C MET A 220 -0.84 9.21 25.62
N ARG A 221 0.37 9.36 25.08
CA ARG A 221 1.50 10.04 25.72
C ARG A 221 2.13 11.03 24.75
N GLU A 222 2.43 12.23 25.24
CA GLU A 222 3.20 13.21 24.48
C GLU A 222 4.64 12.72 24.30
N TRP A 223 5.11 12.69 23.06
CA TRP A 223 6.52 12.55 22.73
C TRP A 223 7.04 13.88 22.23
N ARG A 224 8.12 14.37 22.85
CA ARG A 224 8.75 15.65 22.49
C ARG A 224 9.99 15.38 21.64
N PRO A 225 9.98 15.74 20.34
CA PRO A 225 11.14 15.56 19.50
C PRO A 225 12.30 16.45 19.96
N ARG A 226 13.54 15.98 19.74
CA ARG A 226 14.74 16.83 19.87
C ARG A 226 14.75 17.89 18.75
N LEU A 227 15.35 19.04 19.03
CA LEU A 227 15.59 20.04 17.99
C LEU A 227 16.81 19.64 17.15
N PRO A 228 16.74 19.77 15.81
CA PRO A 228 15.63 20.29 15.03
C PRO A 228 14.48 19.28 14.90
N ALA A 229 13.23 19.72 15.09
CA ALA A 229 12.03 18.88 14.96
C ALA A 229 11.69 18.61 13.48
N THR A 230 12.57 17.91 12.79
CA THR A 230 12.45 17.54 11.37
C THR A 230 12.42 16.03 11.22
N THR A 231 11.82 15.51 10.14
CA THR A 231 11.77 14.08 9.83
C THR A 231 13.14 13.40 9.88
N PRO A 232 14.23 13.90 9.25
CA PRO A 232 15.52 13.23 9.34
C PRO A 232 16.10 13.18 10.75
N ALA A 233 16.02 14.26 11.53
CA ALA A 233 16.51 14.22 12.91
C ALA A 233 15.67 13.26 13.78
N SER A 234 14.33 13.27 13.63
CA SER A 234 13.45 12.40 14.40
C SER A 234 13.65 10.93 14.06
N GLN A 235 13.73 10.59 12.76
CA GLN A 235 13.99 9.22 12.32
C GLN A 235 15.39 8.75 12.69
N MET A 236 16.42 9.57 12.56
CA MET A 236 17.76 9.19 13.01
C MET A 236 17.78 8.93 14.53
N GLY A 237 17.11 9.78 15.31
CA GLY A 237 17.02 9.61 16.75
C GLY A 237 16.27 8.34 17.16
N LEU A 238 15.18 7.99 16.46
CA LEU A 238 14.40 6.78 16.74
C LEU A 238 15.09 5.50 16.25
N LEU A 239 15.73 5.55 15.08
CA LEU A 239 16.28 4.38 14.41
C LEU A 239 17.74 4.08 14.80
N HIS A 240 18.54 5.09 15.12
CA HIS A 240 19.97 4.96 15.42
C HIS A 240 20.38 5.62 16.75
N GLY A 241 19.42 6.14 17.54
CA GLY A 241 19.69 6.68 18.88
C GLY A 241 20.36 8.05 18.93
N THR A 242 20.78 8.63 17.80
CA THR A 242 21.46 9.92 17.72
C THR A 242 20.76 10.92 16.80
N THR A 243 20.94 12.21 17.08
CA THR A 243 20.53 13.31 16.19
C THR A 243 21.71 14.22 15.84
N ASP A 244 22.92 13.83 16.24
CA ASP A 244 24.13 14.61 16.00
C ASP A 244 24.35 14.75 14.50
N GLY A 245 24.97 15.84 14.05
CA GLY A 245 25.27 16.04 12.62
C GLY A 245 24.08 16.28 11.68
N ILE A 246 22.84 16.33 12.19
CA ILE A 246 21.62 16.59 11.39
C ILE A 246 20.96 17.91 11.82
N PRO A 247 21.40 19.06 11.25
CA PRO A 247 20.94 20.38 11.69
C PRO A 247 19.61 20.82 11.06
N ALA A 248 19.17 20.20 9.96
CA ALA A 248 17.95 20.57 9.25
C ALA A 248 17.53 19.48 8.24
N PHE A 249 16.41 19.70 7.55
CA PHE A 249 16.01 18.88 6.40
C PHE A 249 16.94 19.04 5.18
N ARG A 250 17.46 20.26 4.99
CA ARG A 250 18.44 20.62 3.97
C ARG A 250 19.50 21.50 4.59
N TRP A 251 20.77 21.16 4.40
CA TRP A 251 21.88 21.93 4.94
C TRP A 251 23.12 21.86 4.04
N VAL A 252 24.06 22.78 4.27
CA VAL A 252 25.38 22.76 3.66
C VAL A 252 26.35 22.25 4.71
N ASP A 253 27.09 21.20 4.39
CA ASP A 253 28.25 20.82 5.18
C ASP A 253 29.40 21.79 4.88
N ARG A 254 29.90 22.48 5.91
CA ARG A 254 30.92 23.52 5.75
C ARG A 254 32.26 22.96 5.32
N ALA A 255 32.61 21.75 5.77
CA ALA A 255 33.91 21.15 5.49
C ALA A 255 34.03 20.75 4.01
N SER A 256 33.00 20.11 3.47
CA SER A 256 32.98 19.69 2.06
C SER A 256 32.36 20.71 1.09
N GLY A 257 31.63 21.71 1.59
CA GLY A 257 30.79 22.60 0.78
C GLY A 257 29.58 21.90 0.15
N ARG A 258 29.34 20.62 0.45
CA ARG A 258 28.25 19.83 -0.13
C ARG A 258 26.91 20.20 0.48
N VAL A 259 25.88 20.27 -0.36
CA VAL A 259 24.49 20.43 0.08
C VAL A 259 23.84 19.06 0.26
N TYR A 260 23.41 18.76 1.48
CA TYR A 260 22.58 17.59 1.79
C TYR A 260 21.10 17.96 1.72
N VAL A 261 20.29 17.10 1.10
CA VAL A 261 18.84 17.16 1.15
C VAL A 261 18.30 15.79 1.54
N ALA A 262 17.67 15.68 2.71
CA ALA A 262 17.33 14.40 3.32
C ALA A 262 16.43 13.50 2.46
N ASN A 263 15.59 14.06 1.58
CA ASN A 263 14.72 13.30 0.69
C ASN A 263 15.36 12.89 -0.65
N ARG A 264 16.67 13.16 -0.86
CA ARG A 264 17.40 12.66 -2.02
C ARG A 264 18.05 11.33 -1.68
N PRO A 265 17.83 10.24 -2.45
CA PRO A 265 18.35 8.92 -2.12
C PRO A 265 19.86 8.86 -1.83
N ALA A 266 20.68 9.52 -2.65
CA ALA A 266 22.13 9.57 -2.47
C ALA A 266 22.56 10.33 -1.20
N ASP A 267 21.84 11.39 -0.85
CA ASP A 267 22.11 12.17 0.37
C ASP A 267 21.62 11.41 1.60
N ALA A 268 20.41 10.84 1.56
CA ALA A 268 19.87 10.00 2.63
C ALA A 268 20.81 8.83 2.97
N ARG A 269 21.38 8.19 1.95
CA ARG A 269 22.39 7.13 2.14
C ARG A 269 23.64 7.63 2.81
N ALA A 270 24.16 8.78 2.36
CA ALA A 270 25.35 9.36 2.95
C ALA A 270 25.10 9.78 4.42
N ILE A 271 23.92 10.31 4.71
CA ILE A 271 23.51 10.67 6.07
C ILE A 271 23.43 9.42 6.95
N GLU A 272 22.74 8.36 6.51
CA GLU A 272 22.66 7.11 7.29
C GLU A 272 24.02 6.46 7.52
N ALA A 273 24.87 6.41 6.48
CA ALA A 273 26.21 5.83 6.58
C ALA A 273 27.12 6.53 7.60
N LEU A 274 26.87 7.82 7.89
CA LEU A 274 27.61 8.57 8.91
C LEU A 274 27.20 8.23 10.35
N HIS A 275 26.01 7.65 10.55
CA HIS A 275 25.43 7.44 11.89
C HIS A 275 25.15 5.97 12.21
N SER A 276 25.04 5.13 11.19
CA SER A 276 24.86 3.68 11.34
C SER A 276 26.08 3.03 11.98
N ASP A 277 25.85 2.27 13.05
CA ASP A 277 26.79 1.35 13.66
C ASP A 277 26.49 -0.13 13.32
N GLY A 278 25.45 -0.39 12.51
CA GLY A 278 24.97 -1.73 12.18
C GLY A 278 24.05 -2.33 13.25
N HIS A 279 23.76 -1.59 14.31
CA HIS A 279 22.93 -1.99 15.44
C HIS A 279 21.69 -1.09 15.59
N GLY A 280 21.24 -0.46 14.50
CA GLY A 280 20.00 0.29 14.46
C GLY A 280 18.77 -0.53 14.87
N LEU A 281 17.67 0.17 15.18
CA LEU A 281 16.42 -0.40 15.72
C LEU A 281 15.88 -1.60 14.90
N LEU A 282 16.17 -1.66 13.60
CA LEU A 282 15.68 -2.66 12.67
C LEU A 282 16.74 -3.68 12.23
N ALA A 283 17.93 -3.68 12.83
CA ALA A 283 19.03 -4.57 12.47
C ALA A 283 18.68 -6.07 12.56
N ASP A 284 17.91 -6.46 13.58
CA ASP A 284 17.51 -7.87 13.80
C ASP A 284 16.16 -8.19 13.13
N ASP A 285 16.21 -8.64 11.87
CA ASP A 285 15.05 -9.05 11.08
C ASP A 285 13.95 -7.98 10.97
N GLY A 286 14.37 -6.71 10.96
CA GLY A 286 13.48 -5.57 10.81
C GLY A 286 13.09 -5.27 9.37
N VAL A 287 12.01 -4.51 9.21
CA VAL A 287 11.55 -3.98 7.91
C VAL A 287 11.31 -2.48 7.99
N SER A 288 12.00 -1.73 7.12
CA SER A 288 11.79 -0.30 6.92
C SER A 288 10.81 -0.07 5.76
N VAL A 289 9.77 0.75 5.96
CA VAL A 289 8.73 1.02 4.94
C VAL A 289 8.52 2.53 4.81
N SER A 290 8.83 3.09 3.64
CA SER A 290 8.64 4.51 3.31
C SER A 290 9.39 5.52 4.18
N ASN A 291 10.43 5.08 4.90
CA ASN A 291 11.24 5.94 5.76
C ASN A 291 12.33 6.68 4.96
N LEU A 292 12.99 7.66 5.58
CA LEU A 292 14.24 8.24 5.05
C LEU A 292 15.42 7.28 5.22
N PHE A 293 15.50 6.64 6.39
CA PHE A 293 16.60 5.75 6.77
C PHE A 293 16.13 4.31 6.99
N THR A 294 17.03 3.34 6.82
CA THR A 294 16.72 1.93 6.99
C THR A 294 16.67 1.52 8.46
N GLY A 295 17.40 2.20 9.36
CA GLY A 295 17.55 1.71 10.74
C GLY A 295 18.28 0.38 10.80
N ASP A 296 19.18 0.15 9.85
CA ASP A 296 19.90 -1.11 9.59
C ASP A 296 19.01 -2.30 9.21
N ALA A 297 17.78 -2.04 8.74
CA ALA A 297 16.87 -3.09 8.31
C ALA A 297 17.45 -3.95 7.18
N PRO A 298 17.43 -5.30 7.28
CA PRO A 298 17.80 -6.19 6.18
C PRO A 298 16.81 -6.12 5.00
N VAL A 299 15.61 -5.57 5.22
CA VAL A 299 14.60 -5.35 4.20
C VAL A 299 14.09 -3.92 4.27
N ALA A 300 14.26 -3.18 3.17
CA ALA A 300 13.74 -1.82 3.03
C ALA A 300 12.81 -1.70 1.82
N TYR A 301 11.64 -1.10 2.01
CA TYR A 301 10.66 -0.83 0.96
C TYR A 301 10.43 0.67 0.83
N ALA A 302 10.68 1.23 -0.36
CA ALA A 302 10.50 2.66 -0.62
C ALA A 302 11.25 3.58 0.37
N THR A 303 12.35 3.12 0.95
CA THR A 303 13.15 3.85 1.94
C THR A 303 14.25 4.65 1.24
N MET A 304 14.38 5.95 1.50
CA MET A 304 15.20 6.88 0.68
C MET A 304 16.68 6.46 0.59
N SER A 305 17.33 6.19 1.71
CA SER A 305 18.75 5.78 1.74
C SER A 305 19.04 4.46 1.00
N ALA A 306 18.02 3.61 0.91
CA ALA A 306 18.02 2.27 0.34
C ALA A 306 17.56 2.22 -1.13
N VAL A 307 16.99 3.29 -1.68
CA VAL A 307 16.35 3.29 -3.01
C VAL A 307 17.28 2.93 -4.18
N ASP A 308 18.61 3.12 -4.08
CA ASP A 308 19.54 2.69 -5.14
C ASP A 308 20.18 1.31 -4.89
N ARG A 309 19.87 0.62 -3.78
CA ARG A 309 20.32 -0.77 -3.58
C ARG A 309 19.49 -1.65 -4.49
N THR A 310 20.11 -2.16 -5.56
CA THR A 310 19.44 -2.89 -6.66
C THR A 310 18.38 -3.90 -6.20
N GLN A 311 18.65 -4.64 -5.12
CA GLN A 311 17.71 -5.63 -4.58
C GLN A 311 16.47 -5.02 -3.90
N GLU A 312 16.63 -3.94 -3.15
CA GLU A 312 15.56 -3.24 -2.42
C GLU A 312 14.71 -2.38 -3.35
N THR A 313 15.33 -1.74 -4.35
CA THR A 313 14.62 -1.09 -5.46
C THR A 313 13.75 -2.10 -6.20
N LEU A 314 14.29 -3.28 -6.51
CA LEU A 314 13.54 -4.36 -7.16
C LEU A 314 12.44 -4.90 -6.25
N ALA A 315 12.67 -5.03 -4.94
CA ALA A 315 11.67 -5.48 -3.98
C ALA A 315 10.50 -4.49 -3.89
N THR A 316 10.79 -3.20 -3.79
CA THR A 316 9.83 -2.10 -3.81
C THR A 316 9.04 -2.07 -5.12
N ARG A 317 9.73 -2.07 -6.27
CA ARG A 317 9.08 -2.07 -7.60
C ARG A 317 8.20 -3.30 -7.80
N ARG A 318 8.64 -4.48 -7.34
CA ARG A 318 7.84 -5.72 -7.36
C ARG A 318 6.62 -5.63 -6.44
N ALA A 319 6.71 -4.94 -5.30
CA ALA A 319 5.59 -4.79 -4.40
C ALA A 319 4.55 -3.82 -4.94
N VAL A 320 4.99 -2.65 -5.44
CA VAL A 320 4.16 -1.69 -6.18
C VAL A 320 3.48 -2.38 -7.37
N SER A 321 4.24 -3.11 -8.19
CA SER A 321 3.68 -3.77 -9.37
C SER A 321 2.66 -4.85 -9.02
N ARG A 322 2.90 -5.63 -7.97
CA ARG A 322 1.92 -6.62 -7.48
C ARG A 322 0.66 -5.95 -6.92
N PHE A 323 0.80 -4.80 -6.28
CA PHE A 323 -0.33 -4.03 -5.78
C PHE A 323 -1.18 -3.48 -6.93
N LEU A 324 -0.57 -2.76 -7.88
CA LEU A 324 -1.25 -2.21 -9.05
C LEU A 324 -1.77 -3.27 -10.01
N ALA A 325 -1.13 -4.43 -10.08
CA ALA A 325 -1.68 -5.50 -10.90
C ALA A 325 -2.94 -6.13 -10.28
N ARG A 326 -3.29 -5.87 -9.02
CA ARG A 326 -4.56 -6.36 -8.45
C ARG A 326 -5.70 -5.48 -8.93
N PRO A 327 -6.78 -6.06 -9.51
CA PRO A 327 -7.97 -5.30 -9.91
C PRO A 327 -8.48 -4.43 -8.76
N ASP A 328 -8.56 -5.02 -7.56
CA ASP A 328 -8.98 -4.33 -6.34
C ASP A 328 -8.00 -3.21 -5.93
N GLY A 329 -6.69 -3.42 -6.07
CA GLY A 329 -5.66 -2.43 -5.72
C GLY A 329 -5.61 -1.26 -6.69
N LEU A 330 -5.75 -1.51 -7.99
CA LEU A 330 -5.78 -0.49 -9.02
C LEU A 330 -7.08 0.31 -8.99
N ALA A 331 -8.25 -0.36 -8.95
CA ALA A 331 -9.54 0.31 -8.94
C ALA A 331 -9.70 1.18 -7.68
N ARG A 332 -9.24 0.67 -6.53
CA ARG A 332 -9.21 1.44 -5.28
C ARG A 332 -8.20 2.59 -5.32
N GLY A 333 -6.98 2.35 -5.80
CA GLY A 333 -5.96 3.39 -5.95
C GLY A 333 -6.45 4.53 -6.84
N LEU A 334 -6.99 4.20 -8.01
CA LEU A 334 -7.56 5.18 -8.96
C LEU A 334 -8.76 5.92 -8.38
N SER A 335 -9.73 5.23 -7.80
CA SER A 335 -10.92 5.88 -7.22
C SER A 335 -10.55 6.81 -6.05
N ARG A 336 -9.64 6.40 -5.17
CA ARG A 336 -9.13 7.27 -4.11
C ARG A 336 -8.33 8.44 -4.66
N THR A 337 -7.53 8.23 -5.70
CA THR A 337 -6.80 9.29 -6.39
C THR A 337 -7.79 10.34 -6.93
N VAL A 338 -8.83 9.91 -7.64
CA VAL A 338 -9.89 10.80 -8.14
C VAL A 338 -10.62 11.49 -7.00
N ALA A 339 -10.99 10.75 -5.95
CA ALA A 339 -11.67 11.32 -4.78
C ALA A 339 -10.83 12.38 -4.08
N GLU A 340 -9.51 12.17 -3.95
CA GLU A 340 -8.58 13.15 -3.38
C GLU A 340 -8.40 14.37 -4.28
N ILE A 341 -8.35 14.21 -5.60
CA ILE A 341 -8.34 15.34 -6.55
C ILE A 341 -9.62 16.17 -6.38
N VAL A 342 -10.79 15.53 -6.41
CA VAL A 342 -12.09 16.20 -6.27
C VAL A 342 -12.19 16.89 -4.91
N ARG A 343 -11.81 16.20 -3.83
CA ARG A 343 -11.78 16.72 -2.46
C ARG A 343 -10.87 17.93 -2.36
N GLU A 344 -9.69 17.87 -2.94
CA GLU A 344 -8.74 18.98 -3.00
C GLU A 344 -9.32 20.20 -3.72
N ARG A 345 -9.91 20.00 -4.91
CA ARG A 345 -10.53 21.10 -5.66
C ARG A 345 -11.69 21.73 -4.89
N PHE A 346 -12.52 20.90 -4.24
CA PHE A 346 -13.63 21.36 -3.41
C PHE A 346 -13.15 22.12 -2.16
N GLN A 347 -12.18 21.59 -1.42
CA GLN A 347 -11.60 22.23 -0.25
C GLN A 347 -10.92 23.55 -0.61
N ALA A 348 -10.16 23.59 -1.70
CA ALA A 348 -9.52 24.82 -2.17
C ALA A 348 -10.56 25.87 -2.59
N ALA A 349 -11.63 25.48 -3.29
CA ALA A 349 -12.73 26.37 -3.64
C ALA A 349 -13.48 26.89 -2.40
N ARG A 350 -13.76 26.01 -1.43
CA ARG A 350 -14.41 26.37 -0.17
C ARG A 350 -13.56 27.32 0.66
N ALA A 351 -12.24 27.11 0.72
CA ALA A 351 -11.30 27.99 1.40
C ALA A 351 -11.27 29.39 0.78
N ARG A 352 -11.33 29.49 -0.56
CA ARG A 352 -11.48 30.78 -1.27
C ARG A 352 -12.81 31.45 -0.96
N ARG A 353 -13.91 30.70 -1.04
CA ARG A 353 -15.27 31.23 -0.77
C ARG A 353 -15.44 31.73 0.67
N ARG A 354 -14.75 31.12 1.64
CA ARG A 354 -14.81 31.47 3.07
C ARG A 354 -13.70 32.43 3.52
N ASP A 355 -12.93 32.98 2.59
CA ASP A 355 -11.71 33.77 2.82
C ASP A 355 -10.83 33.28 3.98
N LEU A 356 -10.55 31.98 3.99
CA LEU A 356 -9.71 31.39 5.05
C LEU A 356 -8.25 31.80 4.83
N ARG A 357 -7.65 32.47 5.83
CA ARG A 357 -6.25 32.88 5.87
C ARG A 357 -5.51 32.22 7.05
N PRO A 358 -4.18 31.97 6.94
CA PRO A 358 -3.35 32.14 5.74
C PRO A 358 -3.68 31.12 4.65
N ARG A 359 -3.39 31.48 3.38
CA ARG A 359 -3.70 30.64 2.20
C ARG A 359 -2.46 30.48 1.33
N VAL A 360 -2.02 29.22 1.15
CA VAL A 360 -0.93 28.86 0.24
C VAL A 360 -1.50 28.52 -1.14
N HIS A 361 -0.69 28.63 -2.18
CA HIS A 361 -1.06 28.21 -3.52
C HIS A 361 -1.29 26.68 -3.57
N ARG A 362 -2.49 26.25 -3.99
CA ARG A 362 -2.89 24.83 -4.11
C ARG A 362 -3.09 24.46 -5.58
N GLY A 363 -1.98 24.35 -6.30
CA GLY A 363 -1.93 24.08 -7.74
C GLY A 363 -2.36 22.66 -8.13
N TRP A 364 -2.34 22.35 -9.42
CA TRP A 364 -2.60 20.97 -9.91
C TRP A 364 -1.50 19.98 -9.52
N ALA A 365 -0.25 20.43 -9.44
CA ALA A 365 0.87 19.61 -8.96
C ALA A 365 0.59 19.05 -7.56
N PHE A 366 0.17 19.91 -6.62
CA PHE A 366 -0.22 19.49 -5.27
C PHE A 366 -1.44 18.55 -5.26
N ALA A 367 -2.46 18.78 -6.09
CA ALA A 367 -3.60 17.84 -6.18
C ALA A 367 -3.16 16.44 -6.60
N VAL A 368 -2.27 16.34 -7.59
CA VAL A 368 -1.74 15.06 -8.07
C VAL A 368 -0.86 14.41 -7.01
N GLU A 369 0.00 15.19 -6.35
CA GLU A 369 0.84 14.71 -5.24
C GLU A 369 0.01 14.17 -4.07
N ARG A 370 -0.95 14.96 -3.57
CA ARG A 370 -1.89 14.55 -2.52
C ARG A 370 -2.61 13.26 -2.90
N ALA A 371 -3.07 13.16 -4.14
CA ALA A 371 -3.79 11.99 -4.62
C ALA A 371 -2.88 10.75 -4.74
N ALA A 372 -1.62 10.93 -5.12
CA ALA A 372 -0.65 9.83 -5.16
C ALA A 372 -0.32 9.33 -3.74
N LEU A 373 -0.07 10.24 -2.79
CA LEU A 373 0.27 9.92 -1.40
C LEU A 373 -0.90 9.24 -0.68
N ASN A 374 -2.07 9.88 -0.67
CA ASN A 374 -3.26 9.38 0.03
C ASN A 374 -3.94 8.22 -0.69
N GLY A 375 -3.94 8.24 -2.03
CA GLY A 375 -4.68 7.28 -2.84
C GLY A 375 -3.95 5.97 -3.09
N VAL A 376 -2.62 6.01 -3.23
CA VAL A 376 -1.83 4.84 -3.63
C VAL A 376 -0.79 4.47 -2.57
N LEU A 377 0.04 5.43 -2.14
CA LEU A 377 1.17 5.14 -1.26
C LEU A 377 0.70 4.62 0.12
N ARG A 378 -0.32 5.25 0.70
CA ARG A 378 -0.90 4.82 1.99
C ARG A 378 -1.38 3.36 2.00
N ASP A 379 -2.13 2.94 0.98
CA ASP A 379 -2.64 1.57 0.87
C ASP A 379 -1.52 0.57 0.54
N LEU A 380 -0.52 1.00 -0.22
CA LEU A 380 0.68 0.21 -0.47
C LEU A 380 1.44 -0.03 0.83
N ASN A 381 1.71 1.01 1.62
CA ASN A 381 2.42 0.93 2.90
C ASN A 381 1.70 -0.01 3.86
N THR A 382 0.38 0.13 3.99
CA THR A 382 -0.45 -0.78 4.79
C THR A 382 -0.32 -2.24 4.33
N SER A 383 -0.32 -2.46 3.00
CA SER A 383 -0.18 -3.80 2.41
C SER A 383 1.21 -4.40 2.60
N LEU A 384 2.26 -3.57 2.60
CA LEU A 384 3.64 -3.97 2.86
C LEU A 384 3.81 -4.37 4.33
N VAL A 385 3.37 -3.53 5.26
CA VAL A 385 3.39 -3.81 6.71
C VAL A 385 2.65 -5.12 7.00
N ALA A 386 1.42 -5.28 6.48
CA ALA A 386 0.67 -6.50 6.65
C ALA A 386 1.41 -7.72 6.05
N THR A 387 2.08 -7.56 4.91
CA THR A 387 2.86 -8.67 4.33
C THR A 387 4.07 -9.03 5.21
N SER A 388 4.78 -8.05 5.75
CA SER A 388 5.90 -8.26 6.68
C SER A 388 5.45 -8.96 7.96
N MET A 389 4.32 -8.54 8.54
CA MET A 389 3.71 -9.23 9.69
C MET A 389 3.36 -10.69 9.37
N LEU A 390 2.85 -10.96 8.16
CA LEU A 390 2.55 -12.32 7.71
C LEU A 390 3.79 -13.17 7.42
N GLU A 391 4.90 -12.52 7.13
CA GLU A 391 6.21 -13.18 6.98
C GLU A 391 6.88 -13.41 8.34
N GLY A 392 6.30 -12.91 9.44
CA GLY A 392 6.78 -13.14 10.79
C GLY A 392 7.99 -12.28 11.16
N ARG A 393 8.16 -11.13 10.51
CA ARG A 393 9.25 -10.19 10.79
C ARG A 393 9.15 -9.65 12.21
N ARG A 394 10.29 -9.56 12.90
CA ARG A 394 10.37 -9.13 14.31
C ARG A 394 9.92 -7.69 14.52
N CYS A 395 10.45 -6.78 13.71
CA CYS A 395 10.17 -5.35 13.82
C CYS A 395 9.77 -4.76 12.47
N VAL A 396 8.76 -3.88 12.44
CA VAL A 396 8.39 -3.13 11.25
C VAL A 396 8.26 -1.66 11.62
N TYR A 397 8.97 -0.78 10.93
CA TYR A 397 8.79 0.67 11.04
C TYR A 397 8.23 1.22 9.74
N VAL A 398 7.09 1.89 9.82
CA VAL A 398 6.44 2.53 8.66
C VAL A 398 6.21 4.00 8.92
N ASP A 399 6.53 4.81 7.90
CA ASP A 399 6.24 6.23 7.89
C ASP A 399 5.09 6.56 6.91
N TYR A 400 4.09 7.26 7.44
CA TYR A 400 2.97 7.81 6.69
C TYR A 400 3.12 9.32 6.56
N VAL A 401 3.62 9.74 5.40
CA VAL A 401 3.92 11.15 5.06
C VAL A 401 2.71 11.93 4.53
N ASP A 402 1.53 11.30 4.46
CA ASP A 402 0.35 11.85 3.83
C ASP A 402 -0.21 13.08 4.58
N TYR A 403 -0.15 13.06 5.92
CA TYR A 403 -0.55 14.22 6.72
C TYR A 403 0.39 15.41 6.49
N ASP A 404 1.70 15.21 6.62
CA ASP A 404 2.70 16.28 6.51
C ASP A 404 2.61 17.03 5.17
N ALA A 405 2.59 16.26 4.06
CA ALA A 405 2.49 16.82 2.71
C ALA A 405 1.25 17.70 2.53
N VAL A 406 0.12 17.30 3.12
CA VAL A 406 -1.13 18.05 3.03
C VAL A 406 -1.12 19.24 4.01
N ALA A 407 -0.59 19.07 5.21
CA ALA A 407 -0.48 20.11 6.23
C ALA A 407 0.37 21.30 5.75
N HIS A 408 1.43 21.06 4.96
CA HIS A 408 2.23 22.11 4.31
C HIS A 408 1.40 23.06 3.42
N HIS A 409 0.29 22.59 2.86
CA HIS A 409 -0.54 23.35 1.91
C HIS A 409 -1.89 23.78 2.47
N ALA A 410 -2.48 22.96 3.34
CA ALA A 410 -3.82 23.13 3.88
C ALA A 410 -3.85 23.59 5.35
N GLY A 411 -2.72 23.44 6.05
CA GLY A 411 -2.58 23.72 7.47
C GLY A 411 -2.90 22.50 8.36
N MET A 412 -2.26 22.46 9.51
CA MET A 412 -2.28 21.35 10.49
C MET A 412 -3.69 20.97 11.00
N LEU A 413 -4.59 21.92 11.19
CA LEU A 413 -5.96 21.63 11.65
C LEU A 413 -6.95 21.32 10.51
N ARG A 414 -6.50 21.37 9.25
CA ARG A 414 -7.36 21.26 8.06
C ARG A 414 -6.74 20.40 6.93
N PRO A 415 -6.13 19.24 7.23
CA PRO A 415 -5.60 18.35 6.20
C PRO A 415 -6.71 17.75 5.30
#